data_AF-A0AAD8EJP2-F1
#
_entry.id   AF-A0AAD8EJP2-F1
#
_cell.length_a   1.000
_cell.length_b   1.000
_cell.length_c   1.000
_cell.angle_alpha   90.00
_cell.angle_beta   90.00
_cell.angle_gamma   90.00
#
_symmetry.space_group_name_H-M   'P 1'
#
loop_
_entity.id
_entity.type
_entity.pdbx_description
1 polymer ?
#
loop_
_entity_poly.entity_id
_entity_poly.type
_entity_poly.pdbx_seq_one_letter_code
_entity_poly.pdbx_strand_id
1 'polypeptide(L)' 'MQKLVVVAVVLGIVYCKDFTFVNNHGVTVWVRTLGNAGLPAPGGGTVELASGAQVTLSADEGWAGRFW' A
#
# COMPACT_ATOMS: atom_id res chain seq x y z
N MET A 1 -34.78 37.21 8.63
CA MET A 1 -34.79 35.88 7.97
C MET A 1 -33.34 35.43 7.83
N GLN A 2 -32.84 34.64 8.79
CA GLN A 2 -31.42 34.31 8.93
C GLN A 2 -31.12 33.05 8.11
N LYS A 3 -30.23 33.15 7.12
CA LYS A 3 -29.83 32.00 6.29
C LYS A 3 -28.74 31.23 7.02
N LEU A 4 -29.04 30.01 7.45
CA LEU A 4 -28.02 29.05 7.88
C LEU A 4 -27.25 28.57 6.65
N VAL A 5 -25.94 28.83 6.62
CA VAL A 5 -25.01 28.26 5.64
C VAL A 5 -24.35 27.07 6.32
N VAL A 6 -24.68 25.85 5.89
CA VAL A 6 -24.05 24.62 6.37
C VAL A 6 -22.85 24.33 5.48
N VAL A 7 -21.64 24.50 6.01
CA VAL A 7 -20.40 24.09 5.34
C VAL A 7 -20.16 22.62 5.71
N ALA A 8 -20.47 21.71 4.79
CA ALA A 8 -20.13 20.30 4.93
C ALA A 8 -18.64 20.11 4.56
N VAL A 9 -17.77 20.02 5.55
CA VAL A 9 -16.37 19.62 5.35
C VAL A 9 -16.35 18.11 5.18
N VAL A 10 -16.20 17.64 3.94
CA VAL A 10 -15.90 16.24 3.66
C VAL A 10 -14.40 16.05 3.91
N LEU A 11 -14.04 15.55 5.09
CA LEU A 11 -12.69 15.02 5.33
C LEU A 11 -12.57 13.72 4.54
N GLY A 12 -12.18 13.84 3.27
CA GLY A 12 -11.83 12.68 2.45
C GLY A 12 -10.59 12.03 3.03
N ILE A 13 -10.72 10.80 3.52
CA ILE A 13 -9.56 10.00 3.91
C ILE A 13 -8.88 9.58 2.61
N VAL A 14 -7.65 10.05 2.38
CA VAL A 14 -6.78 9.47 1.36
C VAL A 14 -6.29 8.15 1.92
N TYR A 15 -6.72 7.05 1.31
CA TYR A 15 -6.18 5.73 1.63
C TYR A 15 -4.77 5.64 1.03
N CYS A 16 -3.80 5.32 1.87
CA CYS A 16 -2.49 4.84 1.44
C CYS A 16 -2.68 3.75 0.36
N LYS A 17 -1.75 3.65 -0.59
CA LYS A 17 -1.89 2.68 -1.68
C LYS A 17 -1.57 1.29 -1.14
N ASP A 18 -2.60 0.45 -1.01
CA ASP A 18 -2.43 -0.94 -0.62
C ASP A 18 -2.14 -1.83 -1.85
N PHE A 19 -1.14 -2.70 -1.70
CA PHE A 19 -0.75 -3.70 -2.69
C PHE A 19 -0.93 -5.09 -2.09
N THR A 20 -1.85 -5.88 -2.65
CA THR A 20 -2.05 -7.28 -2.25
C THR A 20 -1.25 -8.21 -3.16
N PHE A 21 -0.30 -8.93 -2.58
CA PHE A 21 0.48 -9.97 -3.24
C PHE A 21 -0.11 -11.33 -2.90
N VAL A 22 -0.27 -12.18 -3.92
CA VAL A 22 -0.75 -13.55 -3.78
C VAL A 22 0.27 -14.49 -4.42
N ASN A 23 0.78 -15.45 -3.65
CA ASN A 23 1.69 -16.47 -4.18
C ASN A 23 0.88 -17.66 -4.70
N ASN A 24 0.64 -17.69 -6.01
CA ASN A 24 -0.03 -18.81 -6.68
C ASN A 24 0.94 -19.94 -7.09
N HIS A 25 2.22 -19.86 -6.73
CA HIS A 25 3.19 -20.92 -7.00
C HIS A 25 3.15 -21.99 -5.89
N GLY A 26 3.58 -23.21 -6.22
CA GLY A 26 3.68 -24.34 -5.28
C GLY A 26 4.88 -24.29 -4.33
N VAL A 27 5.60 -23.17 -4.27
CA VAL A 27 6.81 -22.97 -3.45
C VAL A 27 6.78 -21.60 -2.79
N THR A 28 7.53 -21.41 -1.70
CA THR A 28 7.73 -20.10 -1.09
C THR A 28 8.43 -19.15 -2.06
N VAL A 29 7.94 -17.91 -2.13
CA VAL A 29 8.58 -16.80 -2.86
C VAL A 29 8.93 -15.68 -1.88
N TRP A 30 9.92 -14.86 -2.24
CA TRP A 30 10.33 -13.71 -1.44
C TRP A 30 10.12 -12.45 -2.27
N VAL A 31 9.04 -11.73 -1.97
CA VAL A 31 8.73 -10.45 -2.60
C VAL A 31 9.73 -9.42 -2.11
N ARG A 32 10.49 -8.83 -3.02
CA ARG A 32 11.36 -7.69 -2.71
C ARG A 32 10.62 -6.40 -3.00
N THR A 33 10.81 -5.42 -2.12
CA THR A 33 10.19 -4.10 -2.24
C THR A 33 11.26 -3.02 -2.20
N LEU A 34 11.12 -2.01 -3.05
CA LEU A 34 12.08 -0.90 -3.12
C LEU A 34 11.37 0.38 -3.51
N GLY A 35 11.40 1.38 -2.62
CA GLY A 35 11.06 2.75 -2.97
C GLY A 35 12.15 3.39 -3.85
N ASN A 36 11.76 4.35 -4.69
CA ASN A 36 12.71 5.22 -5.37
C ASN A 36 13.53 6.04 -4.35
N ALA A 37 14.54 6.78 -4.82
CA ALA A 37 15.42 7.55 -3.95
C ALA A 37 14.63 8.45 -2.97
N GLY A 38 14.89 8.27 -1.67
CA GLY A 38 14.22 9.02 -0.60
C GLY A 38 12.86 8.47 -0.17
N LEU A 39 12.36 7.39 -0.77
CA LEU A 39 11.07 6.78 -0.42
C LEU A 39 11.26 5.44 0.32
N PRO A 40 10.38 5.12 1.29
CA PRO A 40 10.49 3.88 2.05
C PRO A 40 10.17 2.64 1.19
N ALA A 41 10.62 1.47 1.65
CA ALA A 41 10.26 0.18 1.06
C ALA A 41 9.03 -0.40 1.81
N PRO A 42 7.87 -0.56 1.16
CA PRO A 42 6.69 -1.15 1.78
C PRO A 42 6.99 -2.53 2.38
N GLY A 43 6.56 -2.81 3.61
CA GLY A 43 6.84 -4.11 4.26
C GLY A 43 8.32 -4.36 4.61
N GLY A 44 9.19 -3.34 4.62
CA GLY A 44 10.57 -3.47 5.11
C GLY A 44 11.59 -4.02 4.12
N GLY A 45 11.28 -4.03 2.81
CA GLY A 45 12.24 -4.36 1.74
C GLY A 45 12.27 -5.83 1.32
N THR A 46 11.76 -6.74 2.16
CA THR A 46 11.60 -8.15 1.80
C THR A 46 10.45 -8.77 2.57
N VAL A 47 9.63 -9.55 1.89
CA VAL A 47 8.51 -10.27 2.49
C VAL A 47 8.53 -11.71 2.01
N GLU A 48 8.66 -12.65 2.94
CA GLU A 48 8.48 -14.07 2.64
C GLU A 48 7.00 -14.37 2.47
N LEU A 49 6.67 -15.10 1.40
CA LEU A 49 5.30 -15.47 1.08
C LEU A 49 5.22 -16.96 0.74
N ALA A 50 4.72 -17.75 1.68
CA ALA A 50 4.54 -19.19 1.51
C ALA A 50 3.61 -19.53 0.33
N SER A 51 3.68 -20.76 -0.18
CA SER A 51 2.80 -21.27 -1.24
C SER A 51 1.32 -21.06 -0.89
N GLY A 52 0.56 -20.41 -1.77
CA GLY A 52 -0.86 -20.11 -1.58
C GLY A 52 -1.17 -18.98 -0.60
N ALA A 53 -0.17 -18.36 0.02
CA ALA A 53 -0.37 -17.26 0.96
C ALA A 53 -0.58 -15.93 0.25
N GLN A 54 -1.15 -14.97 0.98
CA GLN A 54 -1.29 -13.58 0.56
C GLN A 54 -0.79 -12.62 1.64
N VAL A 55 -0.37 -11.44 1.22
CA VAL A 55 0.01 -10.34 2.10
C VAL A 55 -0.40 -9.01 1.47
N THR A 56 -0.85 -8.07 2.29
CA THR A 56 -1.12 -6.69 1.88
C THR A 56 -0.05 -5.78 2.44
N LEU A 57 0.57 -4.99 1.57
CA LEU A 57 1.56 -3.98 1.94
C LEU A 57 1.01 -2.60 1.64
N SER A 58 1.07 -1.71 2.62
CA SER A 58 0.67 -0.30 2.45
C SER A 58 1.87 0.56 2.03
N ALA A 59 1.62 1.52 1.15
CA ALA A 59 2.58 2.54 0.77
C ALA A 59 1.98 3.94 0.92
N ASP A 60 2.82 4.90 1.31
CA ASP A 60 2.41 6.28 1.49
C ASP A 60 1.88 6.91 0.20
N GLU A 61 1.11 7.98 0.33
CA GLU A 61 0.69 8.79 -0.82
C GLU A 61 1.92 9.29 -1.61
N GLY A 62 1.84 9.23 -2.94
CA GLY A 62 2.95 9.64 -3.81
C GLY A 62 4.11 8.64 -3.86
N TRP A 63 3.98 7.46 -3.25
CA TRP A 63 5.00 6.43 -3.34
C TRP A 63 5.24 6.00 -4.80
N ALA A 64 6.50 5.84 -5.15
CA ALA A 64 6.95 5.31 -6.42
C ALA A 64 8.12 4.35 -6.18
N GLY A 65 8.11 3.21 -6.87
CA GLY A 65 9.10 2.17 -6.64
C GLY A 65 8.81 0.92 -7.45
N ARG A 66 9.36 -0.21 -7.00
CA ARG A 66 9.29 -1.50 -7.67
C ARG A 66 9.08 -2.64 -6.70
N PHE A 67 8.48 -3.70 -7.24
CA PHE A 67 8.33 -5.01 -6.60
C PHE A 67 8.83 -6.09 -7.56
N TRP A 68 9.42 -7.16 -7.04
CA TRP A 68 9.81 -8.34 -7.82
C TRP A 68 9.87 -9.60 -6.94
#